data_AF-A0A349XXL6-F1
#
_entry.id   AF-A0A349XXL6-F1
#
_cell.length_a   1.000
_cell.length_b   1.000
_cell.length_c   1.000
_cell.angle_alpha   90.00
_cell.angle_beta   90.00
_cell.angle_gamma   90.00
#
_symmetry.space_group_name_H-M   'P 1'
#
loop_
_entity.id
_entity.type
_entity.pdbx_description
1 polymer ?
#
loop_
_entity_poly.entity_id
_entity_poly.type
_entity_poly.pdbx_seq_one_letter_code
_entity_poly.pdbx_strand_id
1 'polypeptide(L)'
;KVTNATVRALHWMKQHSAEEIVEKLPDDFVSGDKKTYIKAVEAAKAIFSEDGKFEPGDLETPLAVLKTFNEAVAKASIDLNTTYTNKFVEAAASKAAN
;
A
#
# COMPACT_ATOMS: atom_id res chain seq x y z
N LYS A 1 -13.10 -7.69 -6.39
CA LYS A 1 -12.25 -8.13 -7.54
C LYS A 1 -10.92 -7.37 -7.53
N VAL A 2 -10.92 -6.03 -7.63
CA VAL A 2 -9.69 -5.22 -7.54
C VAL A 2 -8.94 -5.48 -6.23
N THR A 3 -9.60 -5.32 -5.08
CA THR A 3 -8.98 -5.59 -3.76
C THR A 3 -8.38 -6.99 -3.65
N ASN A 4 -9.08 -8.02 -4.15
CA ASN A 4 -8.56 -9.40 -4.16
C ASN A 4 -7.27 -9.52 -4.97
N ALA A 5 -7.20 -8.88 -6.15
CA ALA A 5 -6.00 -8.89 -6.97
C ALA A 5 -4.85 -8.13 -6.29
N THR A 6 -5.13 -6.97 -5.70
CA THR A 6 -4.14 -6.17 -4.97
C THR A 6 -3.58 -6.92 -3.77
N VAL A 7 -4.42 -7.51 -2.91
CA VAL A 7 -3.96 -8.31 -1.75
C VAL A 7 -3.13 -9.52 -2.20
N ARG A 8 -3.54 -10.20 -3.27
CA ARG A 8 -2.74 -11.30 -3.86
C ARG A 8 -1.38 -10.82 -4.37
N ALA A 9 -1.31 -9.64 -4.98
CA ALA A 9 -0.07 -9.05 -5.43
C ALA A 9 0.84 -8.67 -4.25
N LEU A 10 0.30 -8.08 -3.18
CA LEU A 10 1.05 -7.78 -1.95
C LEU A 10 1.65 -9.05 -1.33
N HIS A 11 0.85 -10.11 -1.21
CA HIS A 11 1.33 -11.42 -0.72
C HIS A 11 2.42 -12.01 -1.61
N TRP A 12 2.24 -11.94 -2.94
CA TRP A 12 3.23 -12.42 -3.89
C TRP A 12 4.54 -11.63 -3.76
N MET A 13 4.48 -10.29 -3.76
CA MET A 13 5.66 -9.43 -3.60
C MET A 13 6.42 -9.72 -2.30
N LYS A 14 5.72 -9.96 -1.19
CA LYS A 14 6.37 -10.32 0.09
C LYS A 14 7.26 -11.57 -0.04
N GLN A 15 6.80 -12.56 -0.80
CA GLN A 15 7.45 -13.87 -0.94
C GLN A 15 8.53 -13.95 -2.03
N HIS A 16 8.65 -12.94 -2.89
CA HIS A 16 9.58 -12.95 -4.04
C HIS A 16 10.68 -11.90 -3.87
N SER A 17 11.85 -12.12 -4.47
CA SER A 17 12.97 -11.18 -4.38
C SER A 17 12.73 -9.90 -5.19
N ALA A 18 13.50 -8.84 -4.93
CA ALA A 18 13.43 -7.63 -5.74
C ALA A 18 13.73 -7.88 -7.23
N GLU A 19 14.65 -8.80 -7.53
CA GLU A 19 14.93 -9.23 -8.91
C GLU A 19 13.68 -9.83 -9.57
N GLU A 20 13.04 -10.79 -8.91
CA GLU A 20 11.82 -11.44 -9.43
C GLU A 20 10.68 -10.44 -9.62
N ILE A 21 10.55 -9.45 -8.72
CA ILE A 21 9.56 -8.38 -8.84
C ILE A 21 9.86 -7.52 -10.08
N VAL A 22 11.10 -7.07 -10.24
CA VAL A 22 11.51 -6.22 -11.38
C VAL A 22 11.36 -6.95 -12.71
N GLU A 23 11.58 -8.27 -12.76
CA GLU A 23 11.36 -9.08 -13.95
C GLU A 23 9.89 -9.20 -14.37
N LYS A 24 8.93 -8.93 -13.47
CA LYS A 24 7.50 -8.87 -13.82
C LYS A 24 7.04 -7.49 -14.27
N LEU A 25 7.89 -6.47 -14.16
CA LEU A 25 7.55 -5.12 -14.60
C LEU A 25 7.74 -5.00 -16.12
N PRO A 26 6.85 -4.26 -16.81
CA PRO A 26 7.14 -3.75 -18.14
C PRO A 26 8.44 -2.94 -18.15
N ASP A 27 9.25 -3.06 -19.21
CA ASP A 27 10.56 -2.40 -19.31
C ASP A 27 10.46 -0.87 -19.20
N ASP A 28 9.35 -0.27 -19.67
CA ASP A 28 9.07 1.16 -19.59
C ASP A 28 8.81 1.67 -18.15
N PHE A 29 8.61 0.77 -17.19
CA PHE A 29 8.43 1.11 -15.76
C PHE A 29 9.76 1.07 -14.99
N VAL A 30 10.82 0.53 -15.60
CA VAL A 30 12.16 0.45 -14.99
C VAL A 30 12.93 1.72 -15.32
N SER A 31 12.98 2.63 -14.36
CA SER A 31 13.71 3.89 -14.50
C SER A 31 15.21 3.70 -14.28
N GLY A 32 16.03 4.27 -15.18
CA GLY A 32 17.49 4.22 -15.06
C GLY A 32 18.04 2.82 -15.38
N ASP A 33 19.10 2.41 -14.70
CA ASP A 33 19.67 1.08 -14.89
C ASP A 33 18.98 0.02 -14.01
N LYS A 34 18.78 -1.17 -14.57
CA LYS A 34 18.06 -2.28 -13.91
C LYS A 34 18.68 -2.67 -12.56
N LYS A 35 20.00 -2.63 -12.41
CA LYS A 35 20.68 -3.05 -11.18
C LYS A 35 20.42 -2.05 -10.04
N THR A 36 20.45 -0.75 -10.34
CA THR A 36 20.08 0.29 -9.38
C THR A 36 18.60 0.21 -9.04
N TYR A 37 17.73 -0.03 -10.04
CA TYR A 37 16.30 -0.17 -9.81
C TYR A 37 15.95 -1.36 -8.90
N ILE A 38 16.60 -2.52 -9.07
CA ILE A 38 16.47 -3.67 -8.17
C ILE A 38 16.80 -3.28 -6.72
N LYS A 39 17.89 -2.55 -6.49
CA LYS A 39 18.25 -2.09 -5.14
C LYS A 39 17.21 -1.13 -4.56
N ALA A 40 16.63 -0.26 -5.39
CA ALA A 40 15.57 0.64 -4.96
C ALA A 40 14.30 -0.14 -4.57
N VAL A 41 13.93 -1.16 -5.34
CA VAL A 41 12.80 -2.05 -5.03
C VAL A 41 13.06 -2.81 -3.73
N GLU A 42 14.26 -3.36 -3.53
CA GLU A 42 14.61 -4.06 -2.29
C GLU A 42 14.46 -3.14 -1.06
N ALA A 43 14.96 -1.90 -1.14
CA ALA A 43 14.83 -0.92 -0.06
C ALA A 43 13.37 -0.49 0.18
N ALA A 44 12.56 -0.39 -0.88
CA ALA A 44 11.17 0.03 -0.80
C ALA A 44 10.21 -1.10 -0.40
N LYS A 45 10.62 -2.38 -0.52
CA LYS A 45 9.76 -3.55 -0.32
C LYS A 45 9.08 -3.55 1.05
N ALA A 46 9.78 -3.11 2.09
CA ALA A 46 9.27 -3.02 3.47
C ALA A 46 8.17 -1.96 3.67
N ILE A 47 7.98 -1.03 2.72
CA ILE A 47 6.96 0.03 2.81
C ILE A 47 5.58 -0.50 2.38
N PHE A 48 5.53 -1.58 1.59
CA PHE A 48 4.26 -2.15 1.14
C PHE A 48 3.55 -2.87 2.28
N SER A 49 2.24 -2.64 2.38
CA SER A 49 1.38 -3.36 3.34
C SER A 49 1.42 -4.87 3.08
N GLU A 50 1.43 -5.66 4.14
CA GLU A 50 1.45 -7.11 4.02
C GLU A 50 0.07 -7.70 3.72
N ASP A 51 -1.02 -7.08 4.18
CA ASP A 51 -2.38 -7.62 4.07
C ASP A 51 -3.41 -6.61 3.51
N GLY A 52 -2.96 -5.38 3.25
CA GLY A 52 -3.76 -4.29 2.70
C GLY A 52 -4.70 -3.62 3.69
N LYS A 53 -4.67 -3.97 4.99
CA LYS A 53 -5.53 -3.33 5.99
C LYS A 53 -5.05 -1.94 6.37
N PHE A 54 -6.02 -1.10 6.68
CA PHE A 54 -5.78 0.15 7.40
C PHE A 54 -5.87 -0.11 8.90
N GLU A 55 -4.84 0.27 9.63
CA GLU A 55 -4.85 0.30 11.08
C GLU A 55 -5.40 1.66 11.56
N PRO A 56 -6.51 1.70 12.34
CA PRO A 56 -7.16 2.96 12.70
C PRO A 56 -6.23 4.02 13.32
N GLY A 57 -5.27 3.58 14.15
CA GLY A 57 -4.30 4.49 14.79
C GLY A 57 -3.33 5.15 13.81
N ASP A 58 -3.00 4.48 12.71
CA ASP A 58 -2.07 5.01 11.71
C ASP A 58 -2.70 6.16 10.91
N LEU A 59 -4.03 6.22 10.85
CA LEU A 59 -4.79 7.24 10.10
C LEU A 59 -4.85 8.59 10.81
N GLU A 60 -4.62 8.62 12.13
CA GLU A 60 -4.61 9.85 12.91
C GLU A 60 -3.43 10.74 12.53
N THR A 61 -2.28 10.13 12.22
CA THR A 61 -1.03 10.86 11.92
C THR A 61 -1.14 11.70 10.65
N PRO A 62 -1.58 11.16 9.49
CA PRO A 62 -1.83 11.96 8.30
C PRO A 62 -2.81 13.11 8.53
N LEU A 63 -3.90 12.88 9.29
CA LEU A 63 -4.86 13.94 9.61
C LEU A 63 -4.22 15.04 10.45
N ALA A 64 -3.45 14.68 11.48
CA ALA A 64 -2.74 15.64 12.33
C ALA A 64 -1.76 16.48 11.50
N VAL A 65 -0.98 15.84 10.62
CA VAL A 65 -0.04 16.51 9.71
C VAL A 65 -0.77 17.46 8.76
N LEU A 66 -1.85 17.01 8.10
CA LEU A 66 -2.64 17.85 7.20
C LEU A 66 -3.20 19.09 7.90
N LYS A 67 -3.64 18.97 9.16
CA LYS A 67 -4.13 20.10 9.95
C LYS A 67 -3.06 21.17 10.23
N THR A 68 -1.76 20.84 10.14
CA THR A 68 -0.69 21.82 10.42
C THR A 68 -0.49 22.84 9.30
N PHE A 69 -0.88 22.53 8.07
CA PHE A 69 -0.62 23.40 6.91
C PHE A 69 -1.82 23.62 6.00
N ASN A 70 -2.88 22.81 6.08
CA ASN A 70 -4.09 23.00 5.28
C ASN A 70 -5.20 23.63 6.13
N GLU A 71 -5.47 24.92 5.91
CA GLU A 71 -6.48 25.67 6.68
C GLU A 71 -7.91 25.09 6.58
N ALA A 72 -8.29 24.57 5.41
CA ALA A 72 -9.62 23.99 5.22
C ALA A 72 -9.78 22.70 6.04
N VAL A 73 -8.74 21.86 6.06
CA VAL A 73 -8.70 20.64 6.88
C VAL A 73 -8.63 20.98 8.37
N ALA A 74 -7.88 22.01 8.76
CA ALA A 74 -7.80 22.46 10.15
C ALA A 74 -9.14 22.92 10.72
N LYS A 75 -9.97 23.57 9.91
CA LYS A 75 -11.31 24.08 10.29
C LYS A 75 -12.41 23.01 10.21
N ALA A 76 -12.17 21.88 9.53
CA ALA A 76 -13.16 20.83 9.35
C ALA A 76 -13.20 19.85 10.54
N SER A 77 -14.42 19.41 10.88
CA SER A 77 -14.64 18.25 11.74
C SER A 77 -14.64 17.00 10.86
N ILE A 78 -13.60 16.17 10.96
CA ILE A 78 -13.38 15.01 10.08
C ILE A 78 -13.53 13.74 10.90
N ASP A 79 -14.48 12.89 10.51
CA ASP A 79 -14.61 11.52 11.02
C ASP A 79 -13.82 10.56 10.10
N LEU A 80 -12.68 10.10 10.59
CA LEU A 80 -11.81 9.16 9.87
C LEU A 80 -12.51 7.84 9.52
N ASN A 81 -13.50 7.40 10.30
CA ASN A 81 -14.20 6.14 10.00
C ASN A 81 -15.01 6.18 8.70
N THR A 82 -15.24 7.38 8.16
CA THR A 82 -15.95 7.59 6.89
C THR A 82 -15.01 7.73 5.69
N THR A 83 -13.69 7.81 5.91
CA THR A 83 -12.70 8.09 4.85
C THR A 83 -12.04 6.82 4.31
N TYR A 84 -12.21 5.68 4.97
CA TYR A 84 -11.68 4.38 4.56
C TYR A 84 -12.63 3.23 4.91
N THR A 85 -12.32 2.02 4.43
CA THR A 85 -13.00 0.81 4.89
C THR A 85 -12.11 -0.43 4.73
N ASN A 86 -12.12 -1.33 5.72
CA ASN A 86 -11.46 -2.62 5.64
C ASN A 86 -12.36 -3.75 5.11
N LYS A 87 -13.65 -3.50 4.88
CA LYS A 87 -14.64 -4.52 4.48
C LYS A 87 -14.19 -5.36 3.28
N PHE A 88 -13.52 -4.74 2.31
CA PHE A 88 -13.09 -5.44 1.09
C PHE A 88 -11.84 -6.30 1.29
N VAL A 89 -10.89 -5.87 2.13
CA VAL A 89 -9.67 -6.64 2.42
C VAL A 89 -9.97 -7.80 3.34
N GLU A 90 -10.88 -7.62 4.30
CA GLU A 90 -11.43 -8.71 5.13
C GLU A 90 -12.15 -9.77 4.29
N ALA A 91 -12.97 -9.34 3.34
CA ALA A 91 -13.62 -10.24 2.38
C ALA A 91 -12.64 -10.92 1.39
N ALA A 92 -11.47 -10.32 1.15
CA ALA A 92 -10.43 -10.92 0.31
C ALA A 92 -9.62 -11.98 1.07
N ALA A 93 -9.26 -11.71 2.34
CA ALA A 93 -8.54 -12.64 3.20
C ALA A 93 -9.33 -13.94 3.43
N SER A 94 -10.64 -13.82 3.68
CA SER A 94 -11.55 -14.96 3.85
C SER A 94 -11.71 -15.84 2.59
N LYS A 95 -11.44 -15.30 1.39
CA LYS A 95 -11.43 -16.07 0.14
C LYS A 95 -10.08 -16.72 -0.18
N ALA A 96 -8.98 -16.22 0.39
CA ALA A 96 -7.65 -16.80 0.17
C ALA A 96 -7.38 -18.00 1.10
N ALA A 97 -8.17 -18.16 2.17
CA ALA A 97 -8.09 -19.26 3.13
C ALA A 97 -8.95 -20.49 2.76
N ASN A 98 -9.63 -20.47 1.60
CA ASN A 98 -10.49 -21.55 1.08
C ASN A 98 -10.04 -22.00 -0.31
#